data_AF-A0A059LG00-F1
#
_entry.id   AF-A0A059LG00-F1
#
_cell.length_a   1.000
_cell.length_b   1.000
_cell.length_c   1.000
_cell.angle_alpha   90.00
_cell.angle_beta   90.00
_cell.angle_gamma   90.00
#
_symmetry.space_group_name_H-M   'P 1'
#
loop_
_entity.id
_entity.type
_entity.pdbx_description
1 polymer ?
#
loop_
_entity_poly.entity_id
_entity_poly.type
_entity_poly.pdbx_seq_one_letter_code
_entity_poly.pdbx_strand_id
1 'polypeptide(L)'
;MPDSIVLSNGIKVVLPPVLTGRSPTGDPEVLSLHQTLLDVTRKLAGPLELPPEGERSPSPPPIYDTMGIRQNTREVRLKEKLTRERGRLIEQLLMRDPTYKAPTDYRPEKKSKKLIIPQKEHPGTR
;
A
#
# COMPACT_ATOMS: atom_id res chain seq x y z
N MET A 1 -30.64 -2.62 3.49
CA MET A 1 -30.22 -3.77 2.66
C MET A 1 -30.00 -4.95 3.59
N PRO A 2 -30.58 -6.14 3.34
CA PRO A 2 -30.45 -7.28 4.26
C PRO A 2 -29.04 -7.89 4.23
N ASP A 3 -28.51 -8.27 5.40
CA ASP A 3 -27.14 -8.76 5.61
C ASP A 3 -26.89 -10.20 5.10
N SER A 4 -27.94 -10.88 4.62
CA SER A 4 -27.86 -12.25 4.10
C SER A 4 -28.78 -12.44 2.90
N ILE A 5 -28.27 -13.12 1.87
CA ILE A 5 -29.07 -13.58 0.74
C ILE A 5 -29.36 -15.06 0.95
N VAL A 6 -30.64 -15.43 0.87
CA VAL A 6 -31.07 -16.83 0.90
C VAL A 6 -31.15 -17.29 -0.54
N LEU A 7 -30.27 -18.20 -0.93
CA LEU A 7 -30.31 -18.81 -2.26
C LEU A 7 -31.49 -19.80 -2.36
N SER A 8 -31.93 -20.14 -3.57
CA SER A 8 -33.08 -21.03 -3.83
C SER A 8 -32.98 -22.41 -3.19
N ASN A 9 -31.76 -22.82 -2.85
CA ASN A 9 -31.37 -24.04 -2.15
C ASN A 9 -31.31 -23.88 -0.61
N GLY A 10 -31.80 -22.78 -0.05
CA GLY A 10 -31.92 -22.56 1.41
C GLY A 10 -30.63 -22.17 2.12
N ILE A 11 -29.51 -22.03 1.39
CA ILE A 11 -28.23 -21.61 1.94
C ILE A 11 -28.29 -20.10 2.20
N LYS A 12 -28.11 -19.72 3.48
CA LYS A 12 -27.90 -18.33 3.90
C LYS A 12 -26.44 -17.96 3.65
N VAL A 13 -26.20 -17.16 2.62
CA VAL A 13 -24.87 -16.59 2.35
C VAL A 13 -24.80 -15.21 2.99
N VAL A 14 -23.92 -15.06 3.99
CA VAL A 14 -23.59 -13.76 4.60
C VAL A 14 -22.62 -13.07 3.65
N LEU A 15 -22.99 -11.90 3.14
CA LEU A 15 -22.16 -11.14 2.23
C LEU A 15 -21.02 -10.46 3.00
N PRO A 16 -19.80 -10.39 2.43
CA PRO A 16 -18.71 -9.70 3.08
C PRO A 16 -19.05 -8.21 3.27
N PRO A 17 -18.62 -7.59 4.38
CA PRO A 17 -19.00 -6.23 4.78
C PRO A 17 -18.77 -5.18 3.67
N VAL A 18 -17.72 -5.38 2.88
CA VAL A 18 -17.31 -4.59 1.72
C VAL A 18 -18.39 -4.51 0.63
N LEU A 19 -19.11 -5.61 0.37
CA LEU A 19 -20.15 -5.67 -0.66
C LEU A 19 -21.49 -5.13 -0.17
N THR A 20 -21.77 -5.27 1.13
CA THR A 20 -22.96 -4.71 1.80
C THR A 20 -22.83 -3.22 2.15
N GLY A 21 -21.66 -2.61 1.94
CA GLY A 21 -21.42 -1.20 2.27
C GLY A 21 -21.46 -0.91 3.77
N ARG A 22 -21.11 -1.89 4.60
CA ARG A 22 -21.11 -1.78 6.06
C ARG A 22 -19.72 -2.16 6.55
N SER A 23 -18.96 -1.23 7.14
CA SER A 23 -17.70 -1.61 7.79
C SER A 23 -18.01 -2.20 9.18
N PRO A 24 -17.14 -3.01 9.77
CA PRO A 24 -17.31 -3.47 11.15
C PRO A 24 -17.43 -2.30 12.14
N THR A 25 -16.84 -1.14 11.83
CA THR A 25 -16.92 0.07 12.65
C THR A 25 -18.10 1.00 12.30
N GLY A 26 -18.75 0.81 11.14
CA GLY A 26 -19.83 1.67 10.65
C GLY A 26 -19.37 2.95 9.94
N ASP A 27 -18.07 3.21 9.84
CA ASP A 27 -17.52 4.43 9.25
C ASP A 27 -17.49 4.38 7.71
N PRO A 28 -18.07 5.37 7.00
CA PRO A 28 -18.05 5.41 5.53
C PRO A 28 -16.65 5.61 4.95
N GLU A 29 -15.74 6.23 5.71
CA GLU A 29 -14.34 6.43 5.30
C GLU A 29 -13.55 5.10 5.24
N VAL A 30 -13.84 4.15 6.14
CA VAL A 30 -13.19 2.84 6.14
C VAL A 30 -13.56 2.06 4.88
N LEU A 31 -14.81 2.19 4.42
CA LEU A 31 -15.28 1.56 3.19
C LEU A 31 -14.58 2.14 1.95
N SER A 32 -14.43 3.46 1.87
CA SER A 32 -13.74 4.09 0.74
C SER A 32 -12.24 3.73 0.73
N LEU A 33 -11.60 3.65 1.90
CA LEU A 33 -10.22 3.15 2.03
C LEU A 33 -10.09 1.70 1.55
N HIS A 34 -11.06 0.85 1.86
CA HIS A 34 -11.04 -0.53 1.39
C HIS A 34 -11.20 -0.63 -0.15
N GLN A 35 -12.13 0.14 -0.73
CA GLN A 35 -12.35 0.17 -2.18
C GLN A 35 -11.10 0.68 -2.92
N THR A 36 -10.50 1.77 -2.45
CA THR A 36 -9.27 2.32 -3.04
C THR A 36 -8.10 1.34 -2.93
N LEU A 37 -7.97 0.62 -1.81
CA LEU A 37 -6.96 -0.42 -1.63
C LEU A 37 -7.12 -1.55 -2.65
N LEU A 38 -8.36 -2.01 -2.87
CA LEU A 38 -8.66 -3.05 -3.87
C LEU A 38 -8.30 -2.58 -5.28
N ASP A 39 -8.63 -1.35 -5.64
CA ASP A 39 -8.29 -0.77 -6.93
C ASP A 39 -6.77 -0.67 -7.15
N VAL A 40 -6.02 -0.20 -6.15
CA VAL A 40 -4.55 -0.16 -6.22
C VAL A 40 -3.96 -1.56 -6.34
N THR A 41 -4.52 -2.53 -5.61
CA THR A 41 -4.08 -3.93 -5.68
C THR A 41 -4.36 -4.53 -7.06
N ARG A 42 -5.53 -4.25 -7.65
CA ARG A 42 -5.85 -4.63 -9.03
C ARG A 42 -4.89 -4.01 -10.04
N LYS A 43 -4.55 -2.73 -9.88
CA LYS A 43 -3.55 -2.03 -10.71
C LYS A 43 -2.15 -2.62 -10.58
N LEU A 44 -1.76 -3.08 -9.39
CA LEU A 44 -0.47 -3.74 -9.16
C LEU A 44 -0.40 -5.15 -9.73
N ALA A 45 -1.52 -5.87 -9.79
CA ALA A 45 -1.61 -7.20 -10.36
C ALA A 45 -1.72 -7.20 -11.90
N GLY A 46 -2.36 -6.17 -12.46
CA GLY A 46 -2.55 -6.00 -13.90
C GLY A 46 -1.38 -5.33 -14.63
N PRO A 47 -1.50 -5.12 -15.96
CA PRO A 47 -0.53 -4.36 -16.74
C PRO A 47 -0.49 -2.91 -16.27
N LEU A 48 0.70 -2.41 -15.96
CA LEU A 48 0.91 -1.04 -15.52
C LEU A 48 0.76 -0.09 -16.69
N GLU A 49 -0.31 0.72 -16.69
CA GLU A 49 -0.49 1.78 -17.68
C GLU A 49 0.55 2.88 -17.49
N LEU A 50 1.44 3.01 -18.46
CA LEU A 50 2.44 4.05 -18.47
C LEU A 50 1.90 5.27 -19.23
N PRO A 51 1.84 6.47 -18.62
CA PRO A 51 1.41 7.70 -19.32
C PRO A 51 2.15 7.96 -20.66
N PRO A 52 1.60 8.65 -21.65
CA PRO A 52 2.33 8.98 -22.89
C PRO A 52 3.58 9.85 -22.63
N GLU A 53 4.55 9.86 -23.55
CA GLU A 53 5.88 10.50 -23.36
C GLU A 53 5.83 12.04 -23.21
N GLY A 54 4.82 12.70 -23.80
CA GLY A 54 4.81 14.17 -24.00
C GLY A 54 4.48 15.05 -22.79
N GLU A 55 3.89 14.50 -21.71
CA GLU A 55 3.42 15.30 -20.55
C GLU A 55 4.31 15.10 -19.30
N ARG A 56 5.55 14.66 -19.48
CA ARG A 56 6.34 14.09 -18.39
C ARG A 56 7.45 15.02 -17.91
N SER A 57 7.63 15.06 -16.59
CA SER A 57 8.83 15.61 -15.98
C SER A 57 10.07 14.78 -16.35
N PRO A 58 11.25 15.41 -16.46
CA PRO A 58 12.48 14.70 -16.82
C PRO A 58 12.75 13.57 -15.83
N SER A 59 13.06 12.38 -16.34
CA SER A 59 13.34 11.23 -15.49
C SER A 59 14.65 11.40 -14.70
N PRO A 60 14.72 10.90 -13.45
CA PRO A 60 15.95 10.90 -12.67
C PRO A 60 17.06 10.07 -13.35
N PRO A 61 18.34 10.27 -12.98
CA PRO A 61 19.45 9.51 -13.53
C PRO A 61 19.29 7.99 -13.26
N PRO A 62 19.81 7.14 -14.16
CA PRO A 62 19.74 5.69 -13.98
C PRO A 62 20.56 5.26 -12.76
N ILE A 63 19.98 4.39 -11.94
CA ILE A 63 20.63 3.76 -10.79
C ILE A 63 20.85 2.30 -11.14
N TYR A 64 22.08 1.82 -10.93
CA TYR A 64 22.50 0.46 -11.18
C TYR A 64 22.82 -0.25 -9.87
N ASP A 65 22.48 -1.54 -9.81
CA ASP A 65 22.93 -2.43 -8.73
C ASP A 65 24.41 -2.78 -8.89
N THR A 66 24.99 -3.39 -7.86
CA THR A 66 26.32 -4.02 -7.83
C THR A 66 26.57 -5.00 -8.98
N MET A 67 25.53 -5.61 -9.54
CA MET A 67 25.59 -6.49 -10.72
C MET A 67 25.42 -5.76 -12.07
N GLY A 68 25.35 -4.42 -12.08
CA GLY A 68 25.18 -3.61 -13.28
C GLY A 68 23.75 -3.59 -13.87
N ILE A 69 22.76 -4.13 -13.14
CA ILE A 69 21.36 -4.12 -13.58
C ILE A 69 20.72 -2.78 -13.24
N ARG A 70 20.05 -2.16 -14.22
CA ARG A 70 19.32 -0.90 -14.01
C ARG A 70 18.09 -1.14 -13.14
N GLN A 71 18.10 -0.59 -11.92
CA GLN A 71 16.98 -0.72 -10.98
C GLN A 71 15.91 0.35 -11.22
N ASN A 72 16.31 1.57 -11.61
CA ASN A 72 15.39 2.69 -11.81
C ASN A 72 14.81 2.73 -13.24
N THR A 73 14.12 1.65 -13.64
CA THR A 73 13.31 1.68 -14.87
C THR A 73 11.97 2.38 -14.60
N ARG A 74 11.30 2.78 -15.67
CA ARG A 74 10.01 3.49 -15.60
C ARG A 74 8.93 2.65 -14.93
N GLU A 75 8.87 1.36 -15.26
CA GLU A 75 7.92 0.41 -14.67
C GLU A 75 8.20 0.22 -13.19
N VAL A 76 9.48 0.06 -12.81
CA VAL A 76 9.87 -0.10 -11.40
C VAL A 76 9.46 1.14 -10.59
N ARG A 77 9.70 2.36 -11.09
CA ARG A 77 9.24 3.59 -10.43
C ARG A 77 7.73 3.64 -10.22
N LEU A 78 6.96 3.28 -11.24
CA LEU A 78 5.50 3.30 -11.14
C LEU A 78 5.01 2.23 -10.16
N LYS A 79 5.58 1.02 -10.23
CA LYS A 79 5.28 -0.08 -9.33
C LYS A 79 5.62 0.28 -7.87
N GLU A 80 6.77 0.89 -7.63
CA GLU A 80 7.16 1.39 -6.31
C GLU A 80 6.20 2.46 -5.79
N LYS A 81 5.77 3.40 -6.66
CA LYS A 81 4.80 4.44 -6.29
C LYS A 81 3.47 3.82 -5.83
N LEU A 82 2.93 2.89 -6.63
CA LEU A 82 1.69 2.17 -6.30
C LEU A 82 1.85 1.27 -5.06
N THR A 83 3.02 0.66 -4.88
CA THR A 83 3.32 -0.15 -3.69
C THR A 83 3.37 0.72 -2.43
N ARG A 84 3.99 1.90 -2.49
CA ARG A 84 3.99 2.89 -1.41
C ARG A 84 2.58 3.40 -1.11
N GLU A 85 1.78 3.67 -2.14
CA GLU A 85 0.38 4.07 -1.99
C GLU A 85 -0.45 2.98 -1.31
N ARG A 86 -0.33 1.72 -1.77
CA ARG A 86 -0.95 0.55 -1.11
C ARG A 86 -0.56 0.48 0.37
N GLY A 87 0.72 0.66 0.68
CA GLY A 87 1.21 0.65 2.05
C GLY A 87 0.63 1.77 2.91
N ARG A 88 0.53 2.98 2.36
CA ARG A 88 -0.08 4.13 3.05
C ARG A 88 -1.57 3.91 3.33
N LEU A 89 -2.31 3.29 2.41
CA LEU A 89 -3.72 2.93 2.62
C LEU A 89 -3.87 1.87 3.72
N ILE A 90 -2.99 0.87 3.74
CA ILE A 90 -2.96 -0.14 4.81
C ILE A 90 -2.66 0.50 6.17
N GLU A 91 -1.70 1.42 6.26
CA GLU A 91 -1.41 2.15 7.51
C GLU A 91 -2.63 2.94 8.00
N GLN A 92 -3.34 3.63 7.11
CA GLN A 92 -4.58 4.36 7.46
C GLN A 92 -5.68 3.42 7.91
N LEU A 93 -5.84 2.28 7.24
CA LEU A 93 -6.86 1.30 7.55
C LEU A 93 -6.59 0.63 8.91
N LEU A 94 -5.34 0.31 9.21
CA LEU A 94 -4.94 -0.23 10.51
C LEU A 94 -5.14 0.76 11.66
N MET A 95 -4.98 2.06 11.40
CA MET A 95 -5.21 3.11 12.40
C MET A 95 -6.70 3.30 12.71
N ARG A 96 -7.58 3.13 11.72
CA ARG A 96 -9.03 3.37 11.87
C ARG A 96 -9.82 2.11 12.22
N ASP A 97 -9.43 0.98 11.67
CA ASP A 97 -10.08 -0.31 11.90
C ASP A 97 -9.13 -1.24 12.67
N PRO A 98 -9.35 -1.41 14.00
CA PRO A 98 -8.56 -2.32 14.81
C PRO A 98 -8.81 -3.80 14.47
N THR A 99 -9.85 -4.12 13.70
CA THR A 99 -10.15 -5.50 13.28
C THR A 99 -9.47 -5.87 11.96
N TYR A 100 -8.90 -4.89 11.25
CA TYR A 100 -8.25 -5.11 9.98
C TYR A 100 -6.93 -5.88 10.13
N LYS A 101 -6.82 -7.03 9.46
CA LYS A 101 -5.59 -7.81 9.38
C LYS A 101 -4.85 -7.45 8.10
N ALA A 102 -3.61 -6.97 8.25
CA ALA A 102 -2.77 -6.65 7.10
C ALA A 102 -2.55 -7.90 6.22
N PRO A 103 -2.52 -7.76 4.88
CA PRO A 103 -2.24 -8.87 3.98
C PRO A 103 -0.85 -9.47 4.24
N THR A 104 -0.69 -10.79 4.03
CA THR A 104 0.57 -11.51 4.27
C THR A 104 1.76 -10.93 3.49
N ASP A 105 1.51 -10.35 2.32
CA ASP A 105 2.54 -9.74 1.47
C ASP A 105 2.87 -8.28 1.86
N TYR A 106 2.19 -7.71 2.85
CA TYR A 106 2.49 -6.37 3.32
C TYR A 106 3.69 -6.40 4.26
N ARG A 107 4.82 -5.87 3.78
CA ARG A 107 6.00 -5.63 4.60
C ARG A 107 6.11 -4.14 4.91
N PRO A 108 5.84 -3.69 6.14
CA PRO A 108 6.00 -2.28 6.49
C PRO A 108 7.45 -1.85 6.26
N GLU A 109 7.62 -0.68 5.65
CA GLU A 109 8.94 -0.17 5.30
C GLU A 109 9.71 0.20 6.58
N LYS A 110 10.93 -0.32 6.72
CA LYS A 110 11.78 -0.05 7.88
C LYS A 110 12.24 1.41 7.83
N LYS A 111 11.57 2.28 8.57
CA LYS A 111 11.96 3.70 8.73
C LYS A 111 13.24 3.77 9.57
N SER A 112 14.42 3.82 8.93
CA SER A 112 15.70 4.02 9.61
C SER A 112 16.02 5.51 9.73
N LYS A 113 16.22 6.02 10.94
CA LYS A 113 16.81 7.35 11.17
C LYS A 113 18.33 7.18 11.34
N LYS A 114 19.13 7.96 10.60
CA LYS A 114 20.58 8.03 10.84
C LYS A 114 20.81 8.79 12.14
N LEU A 115 21.27 8.10 13.18
CA LEU A 115 21.75 8.74 14.41
C LEU A 115 23.16 9.26 14.15
N ILE A 116 23.36 10.57 14.23
CA ILE A 116 24.69 11.18 14.19
C ILE A 116 25.20 11.20 15.63
N ILE A 117 26.27 10.47 15.92
CA ILE A 117 26.93 10.51 17.23
C ILE A 117 27.95 11.66 17.18
N PRO A 118 27.74 12.78 17.89
CA PRO A 118 28.71 13.87 17.90
C PRO A 118 29.95 13.44 18.67
N GLN A 119 31.06 13.18 17.97
CA GLN A 119 32.34 12.81 18.58
C GLN A 119 33.08 13.99 19.26
N LYS A 120 32.52 15.20 19.24
CA LYS A 120 33.25 16.43 19.64
C LYS A 120 33.14 16.78 21.12
N GLU A 121 32.32 16.08 21.90
CA GLU A 121 32.08 16.38 23.33
C GLU A 121 32.72 15.39 24.31
N HIS A 122 33.43 14.36 23.83
CA HIS A 122 34.22 13.47 24.67
C HIS A 122 35.60 13.16 24.05
N PRO A 123 36.60 14.07 24.15
CA PRO A 123 37.99 13.63 24.07
C PRO A 123 38.23 12.68 25.25
N GLY A 124 38.63 11.44 24.95
CA GLY A 124 38.75 10.33 25.90
C GLY A 124 39.26 10.76 27.27
N THR A 125 38.42 10.64 28.29
CA THR A 125 38.88 10.70 29.67
C THR A 125 39.30 9.29 30.07
N ARG A 126 40.63 9.16 30.18
CA ARG A 126 41.44 8.09 30.77
C ARG A 126 41.91 6.96 29.86
#